data_AF-A0A9E6AXC0-F1
#
_entry.id   AF-A0A9E6AXC0-F1
#
_cell.length_a   1.000
_cell.length_b   1.000
_cell.length_c   1.000
_cell.angle_alpha   90.00
_cell.angle_beta   90.00
_cell.angle_gamma   90.00
#
_symmetry.space_group_name_H-M   'P 1'
#
loop_
_entity.id
_entity.type
_entity.pdbx_description
1 polymer ?
#
loop_
_entity_poly.entity_id
_entity_poly.type
_entity_poly.pdbx_seq_one_letter_code
_entity_poly.pdbx_strand_id
1 'polypeptide(L)'
;MAFKTSDQENKAIYSQGLKTISGVNFTYREIDVIACLVNQRAEKKVAAILSVSPKTVNAHVRNIMIKLSCNSKEDIIDFIENSGKILLIRRYYSNLLILNSFLLKLKKIAQVINRKNINCSII
;
A
#
# COMPACT_ATOMS: atom_id res chain seq x y z
N MET A 1 4.31 -26.94 1.16
CA MET A 1 4.81 -25.64 0.65
C MET A 1 3.81 -24.57 1.04
N ALA A 2 4.09 -23.75 2.05
CA ALA A 2 3.10 -22.80 2.56
C ALA A 2 2.99 -21.59 1.62
N PHE A 3 1.81 -21.39 1.02
CA PHE A 3 1.49 -20.16 0.31
C PHE A 3 1.45 -19.01 1.32
N LYS A 4 2.48 -18.15 1.32
CA LYS A 4 2.42 -16.90 2.09
C LYS A 4 1.44 -15.97 1.39
N THR A 5 0.49 -15.42 2.13
CA THR A 5 -0.42 -14.40 1.59
C THR A 5 0.36 -13.12 1.31
N SER A 6 -0.11 -12.30 0.36
CA SER A 6 0.54 -11.01 0.02
C SER A 6 0.72 -10.09 1.25
N ASP A 7 -0.17 -10.19 2.25
CA ASP A 7 -0.06 -9.49 3.54
C ASP A 7 1.12 -10.00 4.39
N GLN A 8 1.30 -11.32 4.50
CA GLN A 8 2.44 -11.91 5.22
C GLN A 8 3.77 -11.57 4.54
N GLU A 9 3.79 -11.52 3.22
CA GLU A 9 4.97 -11.14 2.45
C GLU A 9 5.31 -9.66 2.65
N ASN A 10 4.34 -8.75 2.61
CA ASN A 10 4.60 -7.32 2.85
C ASN A 10 5.08 -7.04 4.27
N LYS A 11 4.56 -7.75 5.28
CA LYS A 11 5.10 -7.70 6.64
C LYS A 11 6.56 -8.15 6.70
N ALA A 12 6.91 -9.22 5.99
CA ALA A 12 8.29 -9.67 5.89
C ALA A 12 9.20 -8.62 5.21
N ILE A 13 8.82 -8.13 4.03
CA ILE A 13 9.56 -7.08 3.28
C ILE A 13 9.74 -5.82 4.15
N TYR A 14 8.69 -5.41 4.85
CA TYR A 14 8.73 -4.28 5.78
C TYR A 14 9.77 -4.50 6.88
N SER A 15 9.62 -5.59 7.63
CA SER A 15 10.48 -5.89 8.79
C SER A 15 11.95 -6.08 8.41
N GLN A 16 12.22 -6.64 7.22
CA GLN A 16 13.58 -7.00 6.79
C GLN A 16 14.32 -5.84 6.11
N GLY A 17 13.62 -4.91 5.47
CA GLY A 17 14.29 -3.95 4.58
C GLY A 17 13.72 -2.56 4.48
N LEU A 18 12.47 -2.31 4.92
CA LEU A 18 11.82 -1.00 4.76
C LEU A 18 11.50 -0.31 6.09
N LYS A 19 11.58 -1.02 7.23
CA LYS A 19 11.39 -0.42 8.55
C LYS A 19 12.37 0.71 8.81
N THR A 20 13.61 0.57 8.36
CA THR A 20 14.65 1.59 8.46
C THR A 20 15.33 1.74 7.11
N ILE A 21 15.32 2.95 6.56
CA ILE A 21 15.93 3.29 5.28
C ILE A 21 16.86 4.48 5.53
N SER A 22 18.15 4.32 5.22
CA SER A 22 19.17 5.37 5.41
C SER A 22 19.16 5.98 6.83
N GLY A 23 18.93 5.16 7.86
CA GLY A 23 18.87 5.61 9.26
C GLY A 23 17.52 6.19 9.72
N VAL A 24 16.57 6.38 8.80
CA VAL A 24 15.22 6.89 9.12
C VAL A 24 14.25 5.72 9.30
N ASN A 25 13.52 5.72 10.42
CA ASN A 25 12.52 4.71 10.71
C ASN A 25 11.18 5.06 10.07
N PHE A 26 10.50 4.11 9.43
CA PHE A 26 9.17 4.29 8.86
C PHE A 26 8.17 3.33 9.49
N THR A 27 6.95 3.81 9.73
CA THR A 27 5.82 2.96 10.09
C THR A 27 5.36 2.17 8.86
N TYR A 28 4.64 1.07 9.11
CA TYR A 28 4.05 0.28 8.03
C TYR A 28 3.20 1.14 7.08
N ARG A 29 2.45 2.09 7.65
CA ARG A 29 1.56 2.95 6.87
C ARG A 29 2.30 4.03 6.07
N GLU A 30 3.41 4.55 6.58
CA GLU A 30 4.27 5.45 5.82
C GLU A 30 4.88 4.72 4.61
N ILE A 31 5.29 3.45 4.77
CA ILE A 31 5.79 2.63 3.66
C ILE A 31 4.70 2.35 2.62
N ASP A 32 3.47 2.06 3.02
CA ASP A 32 2.34 1.93 2.08
C ASP A 32 2.19 3.17 1.18
N VAL A 33 2.29 4.36 1.78
CA VAL A 33 2.16 5.65 1.07
C VAL A 33 3.36 5.89 0.17
N ILE A 34 4.59 5.72 0.67
CA ILE A 34 5.82 5.83 -0.12
C ILE A 34 5.77 4.90 -1.33
N ALA A 35 5.35 3.65 -1.14
CA ALA A 35 5.23 2.68 -2.22
C ALA A 35 4.27 3.15 -3.32
N CYS A 36 3.18 3.82 -2.96
CA CYS A 36 2.27 4.40 -3.93
C CYS A 36 2.83 5.65 -4.64
N LEU A 37 3.56 6.50 -3.92
CA LEU A 37 4.19 7.71 -4.48
C LEU A 37 5.27 7.38 -5.50
N VAL A 38 6.17 6.46 -5.17
CA VAL A 38 7.25 5.98 -6.05
C VAL A 38 6.70 5.38 -7.36
N ASN A 39 5.49 4.83 -7.33
CA ASN A 39 4.79 4.32 -8.52
C ASN A 39 3.89 5.37 -9.18
N GLN A 40 4.15 6.66 -8.95
CA GLN A 40 3.52 7.84 -9.59
C GLN A 40 1.98 7.81 -9.53
N ARG A 41 1.41 7.39 -8.40
CA ARG A 41 -0.05 7.35 -8.23
C ARG A 41 -0.58 8.70 -7.72
N ALA A 42 -1.60 9.22 -8.40
CA ALA A 42 -2.36 10.38 -7.94
C ALA A 42 -3.01 10.11 -6.56
N GLU A 43 -3.10 11.14 -5.71
CA GLU A 43 -3.60 11.04 -4.32
C GLU A 43 -4.95 10.32 -4.20
N LYS A 44 -5.87 10.57 -5.13
CA LYS A 44 -7.18 9.87 -5.19
C LYS A 44 -7.03 8.36 -5.39
N LYS A 45 -6.08 7.92 -6.22
CA LYS A 45 -5.79 6.50 -6.43
C LYS A 45 -5.10 5.91 -5.21
N VAL A 46 -4.17 6.62 -4.59
CA VAL A 46 -3.53 6.19 -3.33
C VAL A 46 -4.60 5.98 -2.25
N ALA A 47 -5.50 6.95 -2.08
CA ALA A 47 -6.61 6.88 -1.15
C ALA A 47 -7.49 5.66 -1.38
N ALA A 48 -7.85 5.37 -2.64
CA ALA A 48 -8.65 4.21 -3.01
C ALA A 48 -7.95 2.88 -2.72
N ILE A 49 -6.67 2.74 -3.11
CA ILE A 49 -5.87 1.53 -2.88
C ILE A 49 -5.72 1.26 -1.38
N LEU A 50 -5.46 2.31 -0.61
CA LEU A 50 -5.20 2.22 0.81
C LEU A 50 -6.49 2.27 1.66
N SER A 51 -7.67 2.37 1.03
CA SER A 51 -8.97 2.48 1.68
C SER A 51 -9.05 3.60 2.74
N VAL A 52 -8.49 4.79 2.43
CA VAL A 52 -8.51 5.98 3.30
C VAL A 52 -8.97 7.23 2.53
N SER A 53 -9.17 8.35 3.23
CA SER A 53 -9.51 9.61 2.58
C SER A 53 -8.27 10.24 1.90
N PRO A 54 -8.44 11.01 0.80
CA PRO A 54 -7.34 11.79 0.22
C PRO A 54 -6.69 12.76 1.22
N LYS A 55 -7.47 13.35 2.13
CA LYS A 55 -6.94 14.19 3.22
C LYS A 55 -5.98 13.41 4.12
N THR A 56 -6.31 12.16 4.44
CA THR A 56 -5.46 11.25 5.23
C THR A 56 -4.16 10.94 4.48
N VAL A 57 -4.22 10.72 3.17
CA VAL A 57 -3.01 10.55 2.35
C VAL A 57 -2.12 11.79 2.46
N ASN A 58 -2.67 12.99 2.32
CA ASN A 58 -1.89 14.22 2.39
C ASN A 58 -1.27 14.46 3.76
N ALA A 59 -1.97 14.09 4.84
CA ALA A 59 -1.41 14.10 6.18
C ALA A 59 -0.22 13.14 6.30
N HIS A 60 -0.33 11.91 5.79
CA HIS A 60 0.79 10.96 5.78
C HIS A 60 1.97 11.49 4.96
N VAL A 61 1.74 12.01 3.74
CA VAL A 61 2.80 12.59 2.90
C VAL A 61 3.49 13.74 3.64
N ARG A 62 2.74 14.64 4.27
CA ARG A 62 3.32 15.74 5.07
C ARG A 62 4.17 15.23 6.23
N ASN A 63 3.70 14.22 6.96
CA ASN A 63 4.47 13.65 8.06
C ASN A 63 5.77 12.98 7.57
N ILE A 64 5.72 12.31 6.42
CA ILE A 64 6.92 11.74 5.77
C ILE A 64 7.90 12.84 5.37
N MET A 65 7.41 13.93 4.75
CA MET A 65 8.26 15.06 4.36
C MET A 65 8.94 15.71 5.57
N ILE A 66 8.20 15.94 6.65
CA ILE A 66 8.76 16.46 7.92
C ILE A 66 9.83 15.52 8.46
N LYS A 67 9.58 14.20 8.41
CA LYS A 67 10.51 13.18 8.89
C LYS A 67 11.81 13.09 8.07
N LEU A 68 11.71 13.37 6.77
CA LEU A 68 12.82 13.41 5.83
C LEU A 68 13.47 14.80 5.71
N SER A 69 12.91 15.81 6.39
CA SER A 69 13.28 17.22 6.24
C SER A 69 13.29 17.68 4.78
N CYS A 70 12.30 17.23 3.99
CA CYS A 70 12.17 17.55 2.57
C CYS A 70 10.90 18.37 2.29
N ASN A 71 10.81 18.95 1.08
CA ASN A 71 9.77 19.94 0.74
C ASN A 71 8.85 19.51 -0.40
N SER A 72 9.22 18.46 -1.14
CA SER A 72 8.43 17.95 -2.25
C SER A 72 8.18 16.44 -2.15
N LYS A 73 7.25 15.94 -2.97
CA LYS A 73 7.01 14.48 -3.09
C LYS A 73 8.13 13.83 -3.89
N GLU A 74 8.67 14.56 -4.85
CA GLU A 74 9.82 14.20 -5.67
C GLU A 74 11.03 13.93 -4.76
N ASP A 75 11.29 14.76 -3.74
CA ASP A 75 12.36 14.54 -2.77
C ASP A 75 12.21 13.19 -2.02
N ILE A 76 10.97 12.75 -1.74
CA ILE A 76 10.70 11.45 -1.13
C ILE A 76 11.05 10.32 -2.10
N ILE A 77 10.75 10.49 -3.39
CA ILE A 77 11.06 9.52 -4.43
C ILE A 77 12.58 9.43 -4.58
N ASP A 78 13.26 10.56 -4.71
CA ASP A 78 14.71 10.66 -4.82
C ASP A 78 15.40 10.03 -3.60
N PHE A 79 14.89 10.28 -2.39
CA PHE A 79 15.39 9.62 -1.17
C PHE A 79 15.34 8.09 -1.26
N ILE A 80 14.24 7.53 -1.78
CA ILE A 80 14.10 6.07 -1.93
C ILE A 80 15.00 5.54 -3.03
N GLU A 81 15.12 6.24 -4.15
CA GLU A 81 16.00 5.85 -5.26
C GLU A 81 17.47 5.84 -4.79
N ASN A 82 17.91 6.90 -4.12
CA ASN A 82 19.25 7.03 -3.56
C ASN A 82 19.55 5.99 -2.47
N SER A 83 18.52 5.49 -1.77
CA SER A 83 18.68 4.43 -0.76
C SER A 83 18.92 3.03 -1.34
N GLY A 84 18.77 2.84 -2.66
CA GLY A 84 18.85 1.53 -3.31
C GLY A 84 17.68 0.59 -3.00
N LYS A 85 16.64 1.05 -2.30
CA LYS A 85 15.47 0.23 -1.92
C LYS A 85 14.37 0.18 -2.96
N ILE A 86 14.57 0.80 -4.14
CA ILE A 86 13.57 0.94 -5.19
C ILE A 86 12.93 -0.39 -5.61
N LEU A 87 13.71 -1.46 -5.74
CA LEU A 87 13.21 -2.79 -6.12
C LEU A 87 12.32 -3.41 -5.04
N LEU A 88 12.71 -3.26 -3.77
CA LEU A 88 11.90 -3.74 -2.63
C LEU A 88 10.59 -2.98 -2.53
N ILE A 89 10.61 -1.66 -2.73
CA ILE A 89 9.41 -0.83 -2.75
C ILE A 89 8.48 -1.21 -3.90
N ARG A 90 9.01 -1.46 -5.11
CA ARG A 90 8.20 -1.92 -6.25
C ARG A 90 7.55 -3.28 -5.98
N ARG A 91 8.28 -4.23 -5.39
CA ARG A 91 7.72 -5.53 -4.99
C ARG A 91 6.62 -5.37 -3.94
N TYR A 92 6.88 -4.56 -2.90
CA TYR A 92 5.90 -4.26 -1.86
C TYR A 92 4.61 -3.66 -2.44
N TYR A 93 4.76 -2.73 -3.37
CA TYR A 93 3.65 -2.09 -4.07
C TYR A 93 2.82 -3.08 -4.90
N SER A 94 3.46 -4.00 -5.62
CA SER A 94 2.76 -5.05 -6.38
C SER A 94 1.88 -5.93 -5.50
N ASN A 95 2.39 -6.35 -4.35
CA ASN A 95 1.63 -7.14 -3.37
C ASN A 95 0.42 -6.39 -2.84
N LEU A 96 0.58 -5.09 -2.59
CA LEU A 96 -0.47 -4.20 -2.13
C LEU A 96 -1.57 -4.02 -3.20
N LEU A 97 -1.20 -3.96 -4.49
CA LEU A 97 -2.17 -3.97 -5.59
C LEU A 97 -2.91 -5.29 -5.74
N ILE A 98 -2.22 -6.42 -5.60
CA ILE A 98 -2.85 -7.75 -5.64
C ILE A 98 -3.91 -7.84 -4.54
N LEU A 99 -3.56 -7.45 -3.31
CA LEU A 99 -4.47 -7.45 -2.18
C LEU A 99 -5.69 -6.54 -2.42
N ASN A 100 -5.46 -5.30 -2.85
CA ASN A 100 -6.56 -4.38 -3.15
C ASN A 100 -7.49 -4.93 -4.25
N SER A 101 -6.93 -5.52 -5.32
CA SER A 101 -7.73 -6.11 -6.40
C SER A 101 -8.58 -7.28 -5.91
N PHE A 102 -8.04 -8.11 -5.01
CA PHE A 102 -8.74 -9.22 -4.40
C PHE A 102 -9.89 -8.74 -3.50
N LEU A 103 -9.63 -7.76 -2.62
CA LEU A 103 -10.65 -7.19 -1.74
C LEU A 103 -11.79 -6.54 -2.54
N LEU A 104 -11.49 -5.85 -3.65
CA LEU A 104 -12.51 -5.30 -4.54
C LEU A 104 -13.38 -6.39 -5.19
N LYS A 105 -12.79 -7.53 -5.58
CA LYS A 105 -13.56 -8.69 -6.09
C LYS A 105 -14.46 -9.28 -5.00
N LEU A 106 -13.95 -9.47 -3.79
CA LEU A 106 -14.75 -9.95 -2.67
C LEU A 106 -15.92 -9.02 -2.35
N LYS A 107 -15.70 -7.70 -2.38
CA LYS A 107 -16.77 -6.71 -2.18
C LYS A 107 -17.88 -6.83 -3.23
N LYS A 108 -17.53 -7.07 -4.50
CA LYS A 108 -18.51 -7.30 -5.57
C LYS A 108 -19.30 -8.59 -5.36
N ILE A 109 -18.63 -9.67 -4.96
CA ILE A 109 -19.29 -10.96 -4.68
C ILE A 109 -20.26 -10.79 -3.50
N ALA A 110 -19.82 -10.15 -2.41
CA ALA A 110 -20.67 -9.89 -1.25
C ALA A 110 -21.91 -9.05 -1.60
N GLN A 111 -21.78 -8.07 -2.50
CA GLN A 111 -22.91 -7.28 -3.00
C GLN A 111 -23.95 -8.13 -3.76
N VAL A 112 -23.53 -9.20 -4.45
CA VAL A 112 -24.46 -10.09 -5.15
C VAL A 112 -25.16 -11.02 -4.17
N ILE A 113 -24.39 -11.61 -3.25
CA ILE A 113 -24.92 -12.55 -2.25
C ILE A 113 -25.95 -11.85 -1.35
N ASN A 114 -25.61 -10.68 -0.81
CA ASN A 114 -26.45 -9.96 0.15
C ASN A 114 -27.69 -9.29 -0.48
N ARG A 115 -27.79 -9.26 -1.82
CA ARG A 115 -28.95 -8.68 -2.53
C ARG A 115 -30.05 -9.69 -2.86
N LYS A 116 -29.77 -10.99 -2.80
CA LYS A 116 -30.76 -12.04 -3.09
C LYS A 116 -31.09 -12.80 -1.81
N ASN A 117 -32.38 -12.97 -1.51
CA ASN A 117 -32.84 -14.17 -0.80
C ASN A 117 -32.48 -15.35 -1.72
N ILE A 118 -31.26 -15.88 -1.56
CA ILE A 118 -30.78 -17.00 -2.37
C ILE A 118 -31.56 -18.23 -1.89
N ASN A 119 -32.69 -18.51 -2.53
CA ASN A 119 -33.32 -19.82 -2.46
C ASN A 119 -32.54 -20.75 -3.40
N CYS A 120 -31.55 -21.46 -2.86
CA CYS A 120 -30.94 -22.58 -3.55
C CYS A 120 -31.87 -23.78 -3.45
N SER A 121 -32.65 -24.04 -4.51
CA SER A 121 -33.33 -25.32 -4.68
C SER A 121 -32.30 -26.34 -5.16
N ILE A 122 -31.94 -27.29 -4.29
CA ILE A 122 -31.21 -28.50 -4.71
C ILE A 122 -32.26 -29.40 -5.37
N ILE A 123 -32.12 -29.61 -6.68
CA ILE A 123 -32.90 -30.61 -7.45
C ILE A 123 -32.19 -31.95 -7.30
#